data_AF-A0A511QMJ9-F1
#
_entry.id   AF-A0A511QMJ9-F1
#
_cell.length_a   1.000
_cell.length_b   1.000
_cell.length_c   1.000
_cell.angle_alpha   90.00
_cell.angle_beta   90.00
_cell.angle_gamma   90.00
#
_symmetry.space_group_name_H-M   'P 1'
#
loop_
_entity.id
_entity.type
_entity.pdbx_description
1 polymer ?
#
loop_
_entity_poly.entity_id
_entity_poly.type
_entity_poly.pdbx_seq_one_letter_code
_entity_poly.pdbx_strand_id
1 'polypeptide(L)'
;MKKSIIKISSFAIILIFTVIGFKIYTTDRTAKSRGDGLFWKEVEYVAVGDNYTTPRDYEILAEDQNGSNVIGFGGDNKHTYLMVDSFLDQRLFVREDYIPNNNGPLTAVAIRRDLIKSIEDKYGIKKILEESKKTLPKICKFSNINDLFKVEYSFNDSQVTDFSAGYISFHNGIWVYVKMLNDDSFKDLYNRRSANLECYEINDTKNVLKNNY
;
A
#
# COMPACT_ATOMS: atom_id res chain seq x y z
N MET A 1 63.05 13.10 -2.67
CA MET A 1 62.24 12.11 -3.45
C MET A 1 61.57 11.03 -2.60
N LYS A 2 62.28 10.25 -1.76
CA LYS A 2 61.67 9.15 -0.96
C LYS A 2 60.44 9.55 -0.12
N LYS A 3 60.47 10.70 0.57
CA LYS A 3 59.33 11.21 1.36
C LYS A 3 58.09 11.57 0.52
N SER A 4 58.26 11.94 -0.75
CA SER A 4 57.14 12.27 -1.65
C SER A 4 56.48 11.02 -2.22
N ILE A 5 57.27 9.99 -2.52
CA ILE A 5 56.77 8.70 -3.00
C ILE A 5 55.92 8.03 -1.92
N ILE A 6 56.38 8.04 -0.66
CA ILE A 6 55.62 7.49 0.48
C ILE A 6 54.27 8.22 0.65
N LYS A 7 54.23 9.56 0.54
CA LYS A 7 52.98 10.33 0.62
C LYS A 7 52.00 10.00 -0.50
N ILE A 8 52.49 9.83 -1.73
CA ILE A 8 51.66 9.47 -2.89
C ILE A 8 51.11 8.04 -2.72
N SER A 9 51.95 7.09 -2.29
CA SER A 9 51.53 5.72 -2.01
C SER A 9 50.49 5.66 -0.89
N SER A 10 50.67 6.40 0.21
CA SER A 10 49.68 6.46 1.29
C SER A 10 48.35 7.05 0.83
N PHE A 11 48.36 8.10 0.01
CA PHE A 11 47.13 8.68 -0.54
C PHE A 11 46.41 7.71 -1.47
N ALA A 12 47.13 7.01 -2.34
CA ALA A 12 46.56 6.01 -3.23
C ALA A 12 45.94 4.83 -2.46
N ILE A 13 46.60 4.36 -1.39
CA ILE A 13 46.08 3.30 -0.53
C ILE A 13 44.79 3.75 0.17
N ILE A 14 44.77 4.95 0.74
CA ILE A 14 43.55 5.51 1.35
C ILE A 14 42.44 5.59 0.32
N LEU A 15 42.68 6.14 -0.86
CA LEU A 15 41.68 6.23 -1.94
C LEU A 15 41.12 4.85 -2.33
N ILE A 16 41.98 3.83 -2.45
CA ILE A 16 41.56 2.46 -2.76
C ILE A 16 40.65 1.91 -1.64
N PHE A 17 41.03 2.07 -0.38
CA PHE A 17 40.20 1.63 0.74
C PHE A 17 38.87 2.40 0.81
N THR A 18 38.87 3.70 0.52
CA THR A 18 37.63 4.50 0.47
C THR A 18 36.71 4.04 -0.66
N VAL A 19 37.25 3.79 -1.86
CA VAL A 19 36.47 3.29 -3.01
C VAL A 19 35.93 1.89 -2.75
N ILE A 20 36.75 0.99 -2.17
CA ILE A 20 36.30 -0.37 -1.79
C ILE A 20 35.22 -0.28 -0.71
N GLY A 21 35.40 0.54 0.32
CA GLY A 21 34.40 0.75 1.38
C GLY A 21 33.07 1.29 0.83
N PHE A 22 33.11 2.31 -0.04
CA PHE A 22 31.91 2.82 -0.72
C PHE A 22 31.27 1.77 -1.64
N LYS A 23 32.06 0.95 -2.32
CA LYS A 23 31.55 -0.10 -3.21
C LYS A 23 30.89 -1.25 -2.43
N ILE A 24 31.44 -1.63 -1.28
CA ILE A 24 30.85 -2.65 -0.40
C ILE A 24 29.52 -2.13 0.18
N TYR A 25 29.47 -0.89 0.66
CA TYR A 25 28.24 -0.28 1.17
C TYR A 25 27.14 -0.18 0.11
N THR A 26 27.51 0.04 -1.16
CA THR A 26 26.55 0.07 -2.28
C THR A 26 26.18 -1.31 -2.84
N THR A 27 26.85 -2.39 -2.41
CA THR A 27 26.61 -3.76 -2.92
C THR A 27 26.06 -4.73 -1.88
N ASP A 28 25.75 -4.30 -0.65
CA ASP A 28 25.00 -5.14 0.28
C ASP A 28 23.57 -5.35 -0.25
N ARG A 29 23.40 -6.52 -0.87
CA ARG A 29 22.16 -7.02 -1.45
C ARG A 29 21.45 -7.98 -0.50
N THR A 30 21.72 -7.88 0.80
CA THR A 30 21.11 -8.77 1.80
C THR A 30 20.05 -8.02 2.59
N ALA A 31 18.80 -8.41 2.45
CA ALA A 31 17.74 -7.94 3.33
C ALA A 31 17.53 -8.95 4.47
N LYS A 32 17.21 -8.47 5.67
CA LYS A 32 17.00 -9.32 6.85
C LYS A 32 15.54 -9.26 7.27
N SER A 33 14.89 -10.41 7.37
CA SER A 33 13.53 -10.46 7.94
C SER A 33 13.59 -10.14 9.44
N ARG A 34 12.61 -9.36 9.93
CA ARG A 34 12.40 -9.05 11.35
C ARG A 34 10.91 -9.10 11.68
N GLY A 35 10.44 -10.24 12.19
CA GLY A 35 9.01 -10.45 12.43
C GLY A 35 8.22 -10.36 11.12
N ASP A 36 7.21 -9.49 11.07
CA ASP A 36 6.43 -9.21 9.85
C ASP A 36 7.07 -8.12 8.96
N GLY A 37 8.28 -7.64 9.30
CA GLY A 37 8.99 -6.59 8.57
C GLY A 37 10.27 -7.06 7.87
N LEU A 38 10.86 -6.16 7.09
CA LEU A 38 12.10 -6.34 6.34
C LEU A 38 13.08 -5.21 6.68
N PHE A 39 14.28 -5.54 7.14
CA PHE A 39 15.34 -4.57 7.42
C PHE A 39 16.36 -4.57 6.29
N TRP A 40 16.51 -3.42 5.62
CA TRP A 40 17.43 -3.26 4.49
C TRP A 40 18.01 -1.85 4.45
N LYS A 41 19.32 -1.73 4.20
CA LYS A 41 20.06 -0.45 4.15
C LYS A 41 19.78 0.48 5.34
N GLU A 42 19.82 -0.08 6.54
CA GLU A 42 19.59 0.64 7.82
C GLU A 42 18.17 1.21 7.99
N VAL A 43 17.21 0.78 7.15
CA VAL A 43 15.81 1.17 7.23
C VAL A 43 14.94 -0.05 7.49
N GLU A 44 13.94 0.12 8.35
CA GLU A 44 12.90 -0.88 8.56
C GLU A 44 11.75 -0.66 7.57
N TYR A 45 11.33 -1.75 6.94
CA TYR A 45 10.20 -1.79 6.04
C TYR A 45 9.11 -2.65 6.66
N VAL A 46 7.90 -2.13 6.70
CA VAL A 46 6.71 -2.76 7.30
C VAL A 46 5.81 -3.31 6.20
N ALA A 47 5.24 -4.49 6.43
CA ALA A 47 4.30 -5.08 5.48
C ALA A 47 3.04 -4.20 5.34
N VAL A 48 2.57 -4.01 4.11
CA VAL A 48 1.42 -3.16 3.80
C VAL A 48 0.42 -3.86 2.89
N GLY A 49 -0.67 -4.31 3.52
CA GLY A 49 -1.88 -4.78 2.85
C GLY A 49 -1.67 -5.97 1.91
N ASP A 50 -2.80 -6.53 1.47
CA ASP A 50 -2.80 -7.61 0.47
C ASP A 50 -3.10 -7.06 -0.94
N ASN A 51 -3.50 -5.78 -1.03
CA ASN A 51 -4.04 -5.16 -2.23
C ASN A 51 -3.01 -4.22 -2.83
N TYR A 52 -2.16 -4.75 -3.70
CA TYR A 52 -1.18 -3.93 -4.40
C TYR A 52 -1.05 -4.28 -5.87
N THR A 53 -0.69 -3.27 -6.66
CA THR A 53 -0.34 -3.45 -8.05
C THR A 53 1.15 -3.75 -8.14
N THR A 54 1.51 -4.85 -8.78
CA THR A 54 2.89 -5.08 -9.18
C THR A 54 3.24 -4.06 -10.28
N PRO A 55 4.32 -3.28 -10.15
CA PRO A 55 4.73 -2.35 -11.18
C PRO A 55 5.18 -3.10 -12.45
N ARG A 56 5.09 -2.42 -13.60
CA ARG A 56 5.65 -2.94 -14.86
C ARG A 56 7.17 -2.89 -14.89
N ASP A 57 7.75 -1.86 -14.26
CA ASP A 57 9.19 -1.64 -14.20
C ASP A 57 9.66 -1.86 -12.76
N TYR A 58 10.48 -2.88 -12.56
CA TYR A 58 11.01 -3.23 -11.25
C TYR A 58 12.49 -3.61 -11.34
N GLU A 59 13.22 -3.44 -10.24
CA GLU A 59 14.62 -3.86 -10.13
C GLU A 59 14.75 -4.85 -8.96
N ILE A 60 15.51 -5.93 -9.16
CA ILE A 60 15.92 -6.82 -8.06
C ILE A 60 17.02 -6.10 -7.28
N LEU A 61 16.70 -5.68 -6.06
CA LEU A 61 17.58 -4.88 -5.21
C LEU A 61 18.40 -5.73 -4.26
N ALA A 62 17.83 -6.83 -3.78
CA ALA A 62 18.41 -7.70 -2.77
C ALA A 62 17.83 -9.12 -2.85
N GLU A 63 18.45 -10.03 -2.11
CA GLU A 63 17.94 -11.35 -1.75
C GLU A 63 17.73 -11.36 -0.24
N ASP A 64 16.62 -11.92 0.22
CA ASP A 64 16.38 -12.12 1.65
C ASP A 64 17.13 -13.35 2.16
N GLN A 65 17.13 -13.56 3.49
CA GLN A 65 17.83 -14.70 4.09
C GLN A 65 17.26 -16.08 3.69
N ASN A 66 16.08 -16.12 3.08
CA ASN A 66 15.39 -17.33 2.65
C ASN A 66 15.55 -17.60 1.14
N GLY A 67 16.29 -16.76 0.42
CA GLY A 67 16.50 -16.87 -1.02
C GLY A 67 15.39 -16.25 -1.87
N SER A 68 14.55 -15.41 -1.27
CA SER A 68 13.49 -14.66 -1.97
C SER A 68 14.04 -13.38 -2.56
N ASN A 69 13.52 -12.99 -3.73
CA ASN A 69 13.95 -11.75 -4.37
C ASN A 69 13.27 -10.55 -3.69
N VAL A 70 14.07 -9.57 -3.28
CA VAL A 70 13.59 -8.26 -2.86
C VAL A 70 13.62 -7.35 -4.07
N ILE A 71 12.43 -7.02 -4.53
CA ILE A 71 12.18 -6.21 -5.71
C ILE A 71 11.78 -4.82 -5.24
N GLY A 72 12.39 -3.77 -5.77
CA GLY A 72 12.01 -2.40 -5.41
C GLY A 72 11.51 -1.55 -6.57
N PHE A 73 10.67 -0.59 -6.21
CA PHE A 73 9.99 0.33 -7.12
C PHE A 73 9.48 1.57 -6.37
N GLY A 74 9.21 2.66 -7.10
CA GLY A 74 9.00 3.98 -6.49
C GLY A 74 10.34 4.57 -6.05
N GLY A 75 11.06 5.19 -6.99
CA GLY A 75 12.48 5.53 -6.84
C GLY A 75 12.83 6.69 -5.91
N ASP A 76 11.89 7.17 -5.09
CA ASP A 76 12.18 8.22 -4.10
C ASP A 76 12.23 7.67 -2.68
N ASN A 77 12.95 8.36 -1.80
CA ASN A 77 13.20 7.91 -0.43
C ASN A 77 11.95 7.84 0.44
N LYS A 78 10.79 8.34 -0.01
CA LYS A 78 9.55 8.40 0.77
C LYS A 78 8.50 7.40 0.30
N HIS A 79 8.57 6.97 -0.95
CA HIS A 79 7.62 6.06 -1.59
C HIS A 79 8.34 4.83 -2.17
N THR A 80 9.50 4.46 -1.61
CA THR A 80 10.14 3.19 -1.97
C THR A 80 9.30 2.05 -1.43
N TYR A 81 8.79 1.25 -2.36
CA TYR A 81 8.13 -0.02 -2.08
C TYR A 81 9.12 -1.15 -2.30
N LEU A 82 9.09 -2.16 -1.42
CA LEU A 82 9.84 -3.39 -1.57
C LEU A 82 8.86 -4.56 -1.60
N MET A 83 8.84 -5.32 -2.69
CA MET A 83 8.14 -6.59 -2.76
C MET A 83 9.11 -7.72 -2.48
N VAL A 84 8.77 -8.60 -1.56
CA VAL A 84 9.47 -9.89 -1.41
C VAL A 84 8.68 -10.91 -2.22
N ASP A 85 9.31 -11.42 -3.27
CA ASP A 85 8.75 -12.43 -4.17
C ASP A 85 9.34 -13.80 -3.85
N SER A 86 8.51 -14.67 -3.29
CA SER A 86 8.82 -16.08 -3.05
C SER A 86 7.84 -16.97 -3.80
N PHE A 87 8.19 -18.23 -4.03
CA PHE A 87 7.30 -19.19 -4.70
C PHE A 87 5.94 -19.38 -3.99
N LEU A 88 5.88 -19.14 -2.68
CA LEU A 88 4.70 -19.43 -1.85
C LEU A 88 3.92 -18.18 -1.43
N ASP A 89 4.56 -17.02 -1.43
CA ASP A 89 3.99 -15.79 -0.88
C ASP A 89 4.65 -14.56 -1.52
N GLN A 90 3.82 -13.61 -1.92
CA GLN A 90 4.28 -12.28 -2.35
C GLN A 90 3.77 -11.27 -1.34
N ARG A 91 4.68 -10.49 -0.77
CA ARG A 91 4.33 -9.45 0.21
C ARG A 91 4.94 -8.13 -0.19
N LEU A 92 4.13 -7.07 -0.07
CA LEU A 92 4.59 -5.72 -0.28
C LEU A 92 4.92 -5.04 1.05
N PHE A 93 6.04 -4.35 1.07
CA PHE A 93 6.56 -3.60 2.20
C PHE A 93 6.81 -2.15 1.78
N VAL A 94 6.64 -1.24 2.72
CA VAL A 94 7.04 0.17 2.59
C VAL A 94 7.94 0.54 3.75
N ARG A 95 8.73 1.59 3.61
CA ARG A 95 9.52 2.10 4.74
C ARG A 95 8.61 2.43 5.92
N GLU A 96 9.09 2.25 7.14
CA GLU A 96 8.36 2.60 8.37
C GLU A 96 7.94 4.08 8.42
N ASP A 97 8.71 4.96 7.77
CA ASP A 97 8.46 6.40 7.67
C ASP A 97 7.66 6.79 6.41
N TYR A 98 7.07 5.81 5.72
CA TYR A 98 6.19 6.04 4.58
C TYR A 98 5.01 6.94 4.97
N ILE A 99 4.85 8.02 4.22
CA ILE A 99 3.71 8.93 4.36
C ILE A 99 2.84 8.77 3.12
N PRO A 100 1.66 8.16 3.25
CA PRO A 100 0.70 8.08 2.16
C PRO A 100 0.41 9.45 1.52
N ASN A 101 0.44 9.53 0.20
CA ASN A 101 0.07 10.75 -0.50
C ASN A 101 -1.45 10.82 -0.66
N ASN A 102 -2.10 11.71 0.10
CA ASN A 102 -3.56 11.83 0.11
C ASN A 102 -4.12 12.77 -0.96
N ASN A 103 -3.26 13.33 -1.81
CA ASN A 103 -3.63 14.33 -2.81
C ASN A 103 -3.11 13.94 -4.19
N GLY A 104 -3.81 14.33 -5.25
CA GLY A 104 -3.42 14.06 -6.65
C GLY A 104 -4.40 13.16 -7.41
N PRO A 105 -4.03 12.70 -8.63
CA PRO A 105 -4.80 11.71 -9.39
C PRO A 105 -4.96 10.40 -8.61
N LEU A 106 -6.17 9.84 -8.69
CA LEU A 106 -6.51 8.52 -8.17
C LEU A 106 -5.77 7.45 -8.98
N THR A 107 -5.04 6.55 -8.31
CA THR A 107 -4.21 5.53 -8.97
C THR A 107 -4.69 4.12 -8.74
N ALA A 108 -5.09 3.77 -7.52
CA ALA A 108 -5.71 2.49 -7.22
C ALA A 108 -7.03 2.65 -6.46
N VAL A 109 -7.93 1.69 -6.71
CA VAL A 109 -9.14 1.47 -5.93
C VAL A 109 -9.25 -0.02 -5.67
N ALA A 110 -9.47 -0.40 -4.42
CA ALA A 110 -9.81 -1.77 -4.05
C ALA A 110 -11.21 -1.81 -3.44
N ILE A 111 -11.96 -2.85 -3.78
CA ILE A 111 -13.23 -3.22 -3.16
C ILE A 111 -13.10 -4.69 -2.80
N ARG A 112 -13.49 -5.11 -1.58
CA ARG A 112 -13.45 -6.53 -1.17
C ARG A 112 -12.07 -7.19 -1.21
N ARG A 113 -11.00 -6.40 -1.15
CA ARG A 113 -9.62 -6.87 -1.39
C ARG A 113 -9.31 -7.23 -2.85
N ASP A 114 -10.15 -6.81 -3.77
CA ASP A 114 -9.90 -6.91 -5.21
C ASP A 114 -9.60 -5.53 -5.78
N LEU A 115 -8.47 -5.43 -6.48
CA LEU A 115 -8.09 -4.22 -7.20
C LEU A 115 -8.94 -4.05 -8.45
N ILE A 116 -9.54 -2.87 -8.56
CA ILE A 116 -10.31 -2.47 -9.73
C ILE A 116 -9.34 -2.15 -10.86
N LYS A 117 -9.39 -2.93 -11.96
CA LYS A 117 -8.43 -2.81 -13.05
C LYS A 117 -8.73 -1.64 -14.00
N SER A 118 -10.01 -1.42 -14.32
CA SER A 118 -10.43 -0.36 -15.24
C SER A 118 -10.25 1.02 -14.63
N ILE A 119 -9.62 1.93 -15.38
CA ILE A 119 -9.45 3.34 -14.99
C ILE A 119 -10.82 4.02 -14.88
N GLU A 120 -11.71 3.76 -15.83
CA GLU A 120 -13.06 4.33 -15.85
C GLU A 120 -13.86 3.90 -14.62
N ASP A 121 -13.76 2.62 -14.22
CA ASP A 121 -14.43 2.10 -13.04
C ASP A 121 -13.87 2.71 -11.75
N LYS A 122 -12.55 2.89 -11.63
CA LYS A 122 -11.92 3.57 -10.47
C LYS A 122 -12.52 4.97 -10.26
N TYR A 123 -12.58 5.77 -11.32
CA TYR A 123 -13.18 7.11 -11.26
C TYR A 123 -14.68 7.07 -11.02
N GLY A 124 -15.38 6.09 -11.61
CA GLY A 124 -16.80 5.83 -11.37
C GLY A 124 -17.09 5.57 -9.89
N ILE A 125 -16.32 4.68 -9.23
CA ILE A 125 -16.44 4.39 -7.80
C ILE A 125 -16.25 5.66 -6.99
N LYS A 126 -15.16 6.40 -7.22
CA LYS A 126 -14.86 7.62 -6.49
C LYS A 126 -16.01 8.63 -6.60
N LYS A 127 -16.49 8.88 -7.83
CA LYS A 127 -17.59 9.80 -8.10
C LYS A 127 -18.87 9.36 -7.38
N ILE A 128 -19.23 8.09 -7.47
CA ILE A 128 -20.42 7.55 -6.81
C ILE A 128 -20.36 7.75 -5.29
N LEU A 129 -19.21 7.48 -4.66
CA LEU A 129 -19.07 7.70 -3.22
C LEU A 129 -19.14 9.19 -2.86
N GLU A 130 -18.55 10.08 -3.66
CA GLU A 130 -18.64 11.53 -3.46
C GLU A 130 -20.06 12.08 -3.63
N GLU A 131 -20.82 11.56 -4.59
CA GLU A 131 -22.22 11.94 -4.81
C GLU A 131 -23.13 11.39 -3.72
N SER A 132 -22.91 10.15 -3.25
CA SER A 132 -23.70 9.56 -2.17
C SER A 132 -23.64 10.40 -0.89
N LYS A 133 -22.48 10.99 -0.56
CA LYS A 133 -22.28 11.89 0.60
C LYS A 133 -23.16 13.15 0.57
N LYS A 134 -23.70 13.51 -0.60
CA LYS A 134 -24.63 14.66 -0.75
C LYS A 134 -26.08 14.29 -0.49
N THR A 135 -26.39 12.99 -0.43
CA THR A 135 -27.73 12.51 -0.06
C THR A 135 -27.95 12.65 1.44
N LEU A 136 -29.21 12.72 1.87
CA LEU A 136 -29.54 12.76 3.28
C LEU A 136 -29.15 11.42 3.94
N PRO A 137 -28.43 11.46 5.07
CA PRO A 137 -28.07 10.25 5.78
C PRO A 137 -29.31 9.56 6.35
N LYS A 138 -29.28 8.23 6.35
CA LYS A 138 -30.28 7.35 6.97
C LYS A 138 -29.58 6.44 7.98
N ILE A 139 -30.33 5.89 8.93
CA ILE A 139 -29.80 4.87 9.83
C ILE A 139 -30.11 3.49 9.23
N CYS A 140 -29.07 2.79 8.77
CA CYS A 140 -29.15 1.42 8.30
C CYS A 140 -28.86 0.46 9.45
N LYS A 141 -29.74 -0.53 9.65
CA LYS A 141 -29.53 -1.60 10.62
C LYS A 141 -28.94 -2.82 9.93
N PHE A 142 -27.65 -3.06 10.12
CA PHE A 142 -26.95 -4.23 9.62
C PHE A 142 -27.07 -5.37 10.64
N SER A 143 -27.51 -6.54 10.17
CA SER A 143 -27.56 -7.79 10.93
C SER A 143 -26.22 -8.51 10.99
N ASN A 144 -25.24 -8.06 10.23
CA ASN A 144 -23.87 -8.54 10.23
C ASN A 144 -22.97 -7.44 9.68
N ILE A 145 -21.96 -7.01 10.47
CA ILE A 145 -21.04 -5.97 10.03
C ILE A 145 -20.12 -6.45 8.91
N ASN A 146 -19.92 -7.76 8.77
CA ASN A 146 -19.12 -8.35 7.70
C ASN A 146 -19.77 -8.23 6.31
N ASP A 147 -21.03 -7.80 6.23
CA ASP A 147 -21.68 -7.49 4.96
C ASP A 147 -21.16 -6.16 4.37
N LEU A 148 -20.43 -5.37 5.16
CA LEU A 148 -19.76 -4.16 4.72
C LEU A 148 -18.46 -4.48 4.00
N PHE A 149 -18.34 -4.03 2.76
CA PHE A 149 -17.12 -4.15 1.98
C PHE A 149 -16.31 -2.87 2.09
N LYS A 150 -15.09 -2.97 2.62
CA LYS A 150 -14.16 -1.85 2.67
C LYS A 150 -13.83 -1.40 1.24
N VAL A 151 -13.83 -0.09 1.05
CA VAL A 151 -13.33 0.56 -0.17
C VAL A 151 -12.07 1.31 0.20
N GLU A 152 -11.01 1.10 -0.57
CA GLU A 152 -9.70 1.69 -0.32
C GLU A 152 -9.18 2.39 -1.57
N TYR A 153 -8.51 3.54 -1.39
CA TYR A 153 -7.98 4.39 -2.45
C TYR A 153 -6.48 4.62 -2.29
N SER A 154 -5.84 4.97 -3.39
CA SER A 154 -4.53 5.59 -3.38
C SER A 154 -4.37 6.64 -4.47
N PHE A 155 -3.37 7.49 -4.32
CA PHE A 155 -3.09 8.61 -5.21
C PHE A 155 -1.61 8.65 -5.60
N ASN A 156 -1.27 9.42 -6.63
CA ASN A 156 0.11 9.69 -7.10
C ASN A 156 0.99 8.45 -7.19
N ASP A 157 0.60 7.52 -8.05
CA ASP A 157 1.34 6.31 -8.41
C ASP A 157 1.66 5.37 -7.23
N SER A 158 0.95 5.53 -6.11
CA SER A 158 1.01 4.56 -5.02
C SER A 158 0.53 3.19 -5.50
N GLN A 159 1.32 2.18 -5.14
CA GLN A 159 1.14 0.79 -5.55
C GLN A 159 0.25 0.00 -4.58
N VAL A 160 0.00 0.53 -3.39
CA VAL A 160 -0.94 -0.02 -2.41
C VAL A 160 -2.19 0.85 -2.36
N THR A 161 -3.27 0.35 -1.79
CA THR A 161 -4.40 1.19 -1.39
C THR A 161 -4.19 1.72 0.03
N ASP A 162 -3.74 2.97 0.13
CA ASP A 162 -3.33 3.58 1.40
C ASP A 162 -4.47 4.09 2.29
N PHE A 163 -5.61 4.45 1.70
CA PHE A 163 -6.66 5.19 2.38
C PHE A 163 -7.97 4.43 2.38
N SER A 164 -8.54 4.21 3.56
CA SER A 164 -9.92 3.77 3.66
C SER A 164 -10.86 4.89 3.21
N ALA A 165 -11.62 4.65 2.15
CA ALA A 165 -12.65 5.56 1.66
C ALA A 165 -13.97 5.41 2.42
N GLY A 166 -14.12 4.32 3.18
CA GLY A 166 -15.33 3.91 3.88
C GLY A 166 -15.73 2.49 3.47
N TYR A 167 -17.03 2.22 3.55
CA TYR A 167 -17.60 0.91 3.25
C TYR A 167 -18.79 1.02 2.30
N ILE A 168 -19.05 -0.04 1.55
CA ILE A 168 -20.26 -0.20 0.75
C ILE A 168 -20.95 -1.50 1.09
N SER A 169 -22.27 -1.53 0.97
CA SER A 169 -23.07 -2.75 1.18
C SER A 169 -24.32 -2.73 0.32
N PHE A 170 -24.81 -3.92 -0.03
CA PHE A 170 -26.15 -4.07 -0.58
C PHE A 170 -27.13 -4.31 0.58
N HIS A 171 -28.00 -3.34 0.86
CA HIS A 171 -28.90 -3.34 2.01
C HIS A 171 -30.34 -3.09 1.55
N ASN A 172 -31.27 -3.99 1.89
CA ASN A 172 -32.70 -3.88 1.55
C ASN A 172 -32.99 -3.57 0.06
N GLY A 173 -32.23 -4.18 -0.85
CA GLY A 173 -32.42 -4.03 -2.30
C GLY A 173 -31.74 -2.79 -2.92
N ILE A 174 -31.06 -1.97 -2.11
CA ILE A 174 -30.31 -0.79 -2.58
C ILE A 174 -28.85 -0.87 -2.16
N TRP A 175 -27.98 -0.23 -2.93
CA TRP A 175 -26.60 -0.04 -2.52
C TRP A 175 -26.50 1.16 -1.58
N VAL A 176 -25.71 1.00 -0.53
CA VAL A 176 -25.45 2.06 0.44
C VAL A 176 -23.96 2.23 0.66
N TYR A 177 -23.56 3.48 0.83
CA TYR A 177 -22.25 3.88 1.33
C TYR A 177 -22.34 4.14 2.83
N VAL A 178 -21.38 3.63 3.58
CA VAL A 178 -21.21 3.87 5.02
C VAL A 178 -19.86 4.54 5.20
N LYS A 179 -19.85 5.73 5.80
CA LYS A 179 -18.61 6.47 6.03
C LYS A 179 -17.68 5.67 6.96
N MET A 180 -16.37 5.88 6.81
CA MET A 180 -15.37 5.30 7.69
C MET A 180 -15.77 5.50 9.16
N LEU A 181 -15.91 4.38 9.86
CA LEU A 181 -16.10 4.34 11.30
C LEU A 181 -14.74 4.54 11.95
N ASN A 182 -14.68 5.25 13.08
CA ASN A 182 -13.45 5.34 13.85
C ASN A 182 -12.92 3.93 14.19
N ASP A 183 -11.61 3.70 14.18
CA ASP A 183 -10.99 2.37 14.35
C ASP A 183 -11.43 1.68 15.66
N ASP A 184 -11.55 2.46 16.74
CA ASP A 184 -12.07 1.97 18.02
C ASP A 184 -13.54 1.53 17.91
N SER A 185 -14.34 2.32 17.18
CA SER A 185 -15.74 1.98 16.90
C SER A 185 -15.87 0.78 15.99
N PHE A 186 -14.98 0.58 15.01
CA PHE A 186 -15.02 -0.58 14.12
C PHE A 186 -14.65 -1.86 14.87
N LYS A 187 -13.59 -1.86 15.69
CA LYS A 187 -13.23 -3.02 16.53
C LYS A 187 -14.36 -3.40 17.50
N ASP A 188 -15.01 -2.42 18.10
CA ASP A 188 -16.17 -2.64 18.97
C ASP A 188 -17.38 -3.21 18.20
N LEU A 189 -17.58 -2.79 16.96
CA LEU A 189 -18.67 -3.25 16.10
C LEU A 189 -18.40 -4.63 15.51
N TYR A 190 -17.14 -4.99 15.26
CA TYR A 190 -16.72 -6.30 14.76
C TYR A 190 -17.19 -7.44 15.68
N ASN A 191 -17.22 -7.18 16.99
CA ASN A 191 -17.69 -8.13 18.00
C ASN A 191 -19.21 -8.11 18.20
N ARG A 192 -19.96 -7.22 17.54
CA ARG A 192 -21.41 -7.10 17.68
C ARG A 192 -22.11 -7.80 16.52
N ARG A 193 -23.13 -8.60 16.86
CA ARG A 193 -24.01 -9.25 15.88
C ARG A 193 -24.88 -8.27 15.09
N SER A 194 -25.01 -7.02 15.50
CA SER A 194 -25.79 -6.02 14.75
C SER A 194 -25.30 -4.61 15.00
N ALA A 195 -25.36 -3.77 13.97
CA ALA A 195 -24.90 -2.39 14.02
C ALA A 195 -25.93 -1.45 13.39
N ASN A 196 -26.19 -0.33 14.04
CA ASN A 196 -26.93 0.77 13.43
C ASN A 196 -25.91 1.80 12.97
N LEU A 197 -25.84 2.03 11.67
CA LEU A 197 -24.84 2.90 11.07
C LEU A 197 -25.50 3.95 10.19
N GLU A 198 -24.88 5.12 10.18
CA GLU A 198 -25.23 6.15 9.23
C GLU A 198 -24.82 5.71 7.82
N CYS A 199 -25.79 5.70 6.91
CA CYS A 199 -25.63 5.25 5.55
C CYS A 199 -26.22 6.25 4.56
N TYR A 200 -25.66 6.25 3.35
CA TYR A 200 -26.03 7.12 2.25
C TYR A 200 -26.41 6.25 1.06
N GLU A 201 -27.50 6.59 0.39
CA GLU A 201 -27.98 5.80 -0.73
C GLU A 201 -27.11 6.02 -1.98
N ILE A 202 -26.79 4.94 -2.67
CA ILE A 202 -26.05 4.96 -3.93
C ILE A 202 -27.05 4.82 -5.08
N ASN A 203 -27.36 5.95 -5.73
CA ASN A 203 -28.41 6.03 -6.74
C ASN A 203 -27.96 5.58 -8.15
N ASP A 204 -26.66 5.65 -8.45
CA ASP A 204 -26.10 5.22 -9.74
C ASP A 204 -25.23 3.98 -9.60
N THR A 205 -25.85 2.81 -9.76
CA THR A 205 -25.19 1.50 -9.60
C THR A 205 -24.96 0.79 -10.92
N LYS A 206 -25.46 1.34 -12.04
CA LYS A 206 -25.79 0.55 -13.23
C LYS A 206 -24.57 -0.05 -13.94
N ASN A 207 -23.36 0.47 -13.73
CA ASN A 207 -22.16 -0.03 -14.44
C ASN A 207 -21.00 -0.46 -13.53
N VAL A 208 -20.92 0.03 -12.28
CA VAL A 208 -19.65 -0.04 -11.51
C VAL A 208 -19.66 -1.09 -10.40
N LEU A 209 -20.79 -1.27 -9.71
CA LEU A 209 -20.90 -2.22 -8.59
C LEU A 209 -21.53 -3.56 -8.98
N LYS A 210 -22.05 -3.68 -10.21
CA LYS A 210 -22.70 -4.91 -10.72
C LYS A 210 -21.74 -5.90 -11.37
N ASN A 211 -20.59 -5.44 -11.88
CA ASN A 211 -19.63 -6.29 -12.61
C ASN A 211 -18.68 -7.09 -11.70
N ASN A 212 -18.79 -6.96 -10.37
CA ASN A 212 -17.96 -7.66 -9.39
C ASN A 212 -18.78 -8.65 -8.52
N TYR A 213 -19.82 -9.25 -9.12
CA TYR A 213 -20.67 -10.29 -8.56
C TYR A 213 -20.81 -11.46 -9.52
#